data_AF-A0AAE1PT23-F1
#
_entry.id   AF-A0AAE1PT23-F1
#
_cell.length_a   1.000
_cell.length_b   1.000
_cell.length_c   1.000
_cell.angle_alpha   90.00
_cell.angle_beta   90.00
_cell.angle_gamma   90.00
#
_symmetry.space_group_name_H-M   'P 1'
#
loop_
_entity.id
_entity.type
_entity.pdbx_description
1 polymer ?
#
loop_
_entity_poly.entity_id
_entity_poly.type
_entity_poly.pdbx_seq_one_letter_code
_entity_poly.pdbx_strand_id
1 'polypeptide(L)'
;MSITMSSTLFNSIDNTSCIDVTPVSHKLHTHNCHIIEQQRREVEEEEEVEEEEEEEVEEEVEEEVEEEEEVEEEEEEEEEEEVEEEEVEEEQTYKDLKYKLKWTVCNPEENNERPIPDWQGCLPEERTVLEPIQYLRKFFDYELLTLICTESNRYALQIDSSKPLGLTMEELEIFLGSMRRKNTAKRKRNSGEEYESSVTRKVVKKKEIGAPCRDGCFEKMGMNNKDIHESFWGLGDFNLQNAFIQKFCVKGVVKRRRVRVRGDAPPRRSCTRSYSFLCGDNVIPVCATAFRSVLSISTKRLHTAVESVTPTGTPRVDRRGKHVPKHAMPASRKNLVEQHVKSFPTVSSHYTRAKSPLMRYLDTDMTLKKMFFLYKEWLFDTNEEEEPVKFSYYKKVVRGYRLGFKPPNTDTCSKCDRYEVSKKDASTEEEAVRIQAYWDDHLSFAKEGMKAMKKLQEDDDPNTRYHVIALKNTDFLDVEVLQQEFTHRKPKPPYSFQEARSFELRTTFSEGYFICMDYTGEALGSVRLMKGQARWSRHLFDLSKTQLPQKYPQIRRLQPGKVEHLQQLMRYIPEANQQYLQYIIRKQQELDDEDSSEDEDDDVLQYDSEDETCVDDPQPRQE
;
A
#
# COMPACT_ATOMS: atom_id res chain seq x y z
N MET A 1 32.91 39.97 10.58
CA MET A 1 34.16 39.48 9.97
C MET A 1 34.44 38.13 10.60
N SER A 2 33.98 37.07 9.95
CA SER A 2 34.83 36.09 9.25
C SER A 2 35.32 35.01 10.23
N ILE A 3 34.77 33.78 10.22
CA ILE A 3 35.18 32.64 9.35
C ILE A 3 36.62 32.21 9.73
N THR A 4 37.01 30.98 10.10
CA THR A 4 36.44 29.63 10.12
C THR A 4 37.55 28.64 10.58
N MET A 5 37.15 27.40 10.93
CA MET A 5 37.78 26.09 10.57
C MET A 5 38.94 25.47 11.39
N SER A 6 38.73 24.16 11.62
CA SER A 6 39.66 23.01 11.69
C SER A 6 40.48 22.83 12.98
N SER A 7 40.27 21.78 13.79
CA SER A 7 40.40 20.32 13.61
C SER A 7 41.85 19.79 13.63
N THR A 8 42.04 18.75 14.45
CA THR A 8 42.99 17.62 14.40
C THR A 8 44.37 17.70 15.10
N LEU A 9 44.46 16.86 16.15
CA LEU A 9 45.44 15.78 16.39
C LEU A 9 46.73 16.04 17.20
N PHE A 10 46.69 15.48 18.42
CA PHE A 10 47.57 14.44 19.00
C PHE A 10 49.06 14.73 19.32
N ASN A 11 49.38 14.39 20.58
CA ASN A 11 50.63 13.92 21.19
C ASN A 11 51.63 14.89 21.86
N SER A 12 51.69 14.69 23.20
CA SER A 12 52.81 14.78 24.15
C SER A 12 54.20 14.74 23.49
N ILE A 13 55.11 15.68 23.77
CA ILE A 13 55.87 15.86 25.03
C ILE A 13 56.53 14.55 25.48
N ASP A 14 57.84 14.43 25.24
CA ASP A 14 58.85 14.33 26.31
C ASP A 14 60.25 14.43 25.68
N ASN A 15 61.02 15.47 26.02
CA ASN A 15 62.01 15.49 27.10
C ASN A 15 63.20 14.55 26.86
N THR A 16 64.40 15.12 26.80
CA THR A 16 65.34 15.04 27.94
C THR A 16 66.68 15.66 27.56
N SER A 17 67.14 16.63 28.37
CA SER A 17 68.55 16.98 28.50
C SER A 17 68.96 16.76 29.95
N CYS A 18 69.98 15.92 30.13
CA CYS A 18 70.63 15.65 31.40
C CYS A 18 71.22 16.91 32.03
N ILE A 19 71.29 16.98 33.37
CA ILE A 19 72.53 17.10 34.17
C ILE A 19 72.22 17.37 35.67
N ASP A 20 72.82 16.53 36.51
CA ASP A 20 73.34 16.63 37.90
C ASP A 20 72.72 17.53 38.98
N VAL A 21 72.36 16.91 40.12
CA VAL A 21 72.24 17.59 41.43
C VAL A 21 72.70 16.71 42.62
N THR A 22 73.62 17.32 43.37
CA THR A 22 74.13 17.27 44.77
C THR A 22 73.32 16.57 45.91
N PRO A 23 73.91 16.38 47.12
CA PRO A 23 73.48 15.40 48.13
C PRO A 23 72.33 15.87 49.04
N VAL A 24 71.29 16.45 48.43
CA VAL A 24 69.95 16.63 49.02
C VAL A 24 69.02 15.44 48.64
N SER A 25 69.42 14.63 47.65
CA SER A 25 68.57 13.61 47.04
C SER A 25 68.24 12.41 47.95
N HIS A 26 69.09 12.06 48.94
CA HIS A 26 68.88 10.84 49.72
C HIS A 26 67.77 10.99 50.80
N LYS A 27 67.42 12.20 51.23
CA LYS A 27 66.28 12.44 52.14
C LYS A 27 64.96 12.71 51.42
N LEU A 28 65.02 13.28 50.21
CA LEU A 28 63.84 13.42 49.36
C LEU A 28 63.43 12.07 48.74
N HIS A 29 64.39 11.22 48.37
CA HIS A 29 64.10 9.92 47.78
C HIS A 29 63.43 8.96 48.76
N THR A 30 63.84 8.95 50.04
CA THR A 30 63.19 8.12 51.07
C THR A 30 61.80 8.64 51.45
N HIS A 31 61.59 9.95 51.45
CA HIS A 31 60.26 10.53 51.69
C HIS A 31 59.30 10.29 50.51
N ASN A 32 59.79 10.44 49.28
CA ASN A 32 58.99 10.18 48.07
C ASN A 32 58.68 8.69 47.88
N CYS A 33 59.60 7.76 48.23
CA CYS A 33 59.29 6.32 48.22
C CYS A 33 58.19 5.97 49.23
N HIS A 34 58.16 6.61 50.40
CA HIS A 34 57.14 6.34 51.40
C HIS A 34 55.76 6.89 51.00
N ILE A 35 55.73 8.06 50.34
CA ILE A 35 54.50 8.62 49.78
C ILE A 35 53.97 7.75 48.63
N ILE A 36 54.84 7.24 47.77
CA ILE A 36 54.44 6.36 46.66
C ILE A 36 53.93 5.00 47.19
N GLU A 37 54.51 4.46 48.27
CA GLU A 37 53.99 3.25 48.93
C GLU A 37 52.67 3.49 49.67
N GLN A 38 52.42 4.69 50.20
CA GLN A 38 51.12 5.05 50.76
C GLN A 38 50.05 5.20 49.67
N GLN A 39 50.36 5.89 48.58
CA GLN A 39 49.43 6.06 47.45
C GLN A 39 49.13 4.74 46.75
N ARG A 40 50.09 3.81 46.68
CA ARG A 40 49.84 2.47 46.11
C ARG A 40 48.94 1.62 47.00
N ARG A 41 49.01 1.75 48.33
CA ARG A 41 48.06 1.08 49.25
C ARG A 41 46.67 1.67 49.18
N GLU A 42 46.55 3.00 49.06
CA GLU A 42 45.25 3.66 48.93
C GLU A 42 44.54 3.23 47.63
N VAL A 43 45.29 3.03 46.53
CA VAL A 43 44.73 2.52 45.26
C VAL A 43 44.39 1.02 45.34
N GLU A 44 45.20 0.19 46.01
CA GLU A 44 44.87 -1.23 46.22
C GLU A 44 43.64 -1.39 47.14
N GLU A 45 43.45 -0.51 48.13
CA GLU A 45 42.24 -0.49 48.98
C GLU A 45 41.01 0.04 48.20
N GLU A 46 41.16 0.98 47.27
CA GLU A 46 40.06 1.42 46.40
C GLU A 46 39.66 0.35 45.37
N GLU A 47 40.61 -0.40 44.80
CA GLU A 47 40.31 -1.52 43.89
C GLU A 47 39.63 -2.71 44.61
N GLU A 48 39.99 -3.02 45.86
CA GLU A 48 39.28 -4.06 46.64
C GLU A 48 37.82 -3.67 46.95
N VAL A 49 37.54 -2.38 47.17
CA VAL A 49 36.15 -1.91 47.42
C VAL A 49 35.30 -1.95 46.15
N GLU A 50 35.87 -1.62 44.98
CA GLU A 50 35.14 -1.74 43.70
C GLU A 50 34.83 -3.21 43.35
N GLU A 51 35.72 -4.16 43.68
CA GLU A 51 35.44 -5.60 43.46
C GLU A 51 34.35 -6.13 44.41
N GLU A 52 34.30 -5.68 45.68
CA GLU A 52 33.23 -6.06 46.61
C GLU A 52 31.87 -5.46 46.24
N GLU A 53 31.83 -4.23 45.69
CA GLU A 53 30.58 -3.62 45.19
C GLU A 53 30.06 -4.30 43.91
N GLU A 54 30.94 -4.85 43.05
CA GLU A 54 30.51 -5.61 41.87
C GLU A 54 29.93 -6.98 42.23
N GLU A 55 30.46 -7.68 43.26
CA GLU A 55 29.91 -8.95 43.73
C GLU A 55 28.53 -8.79 44.40
N GLU A 56 28.28 -7.72 45.17
CA GLU A 56 26.95 -7.46 45.77
C GLU A 56 25.87 -7.21 44.70
N VAL A 57 26.22 -6.54 43.58
CA VAL A 57 25.28 -6.27 42.49
C VAL A 57 24.96 -7.54 41.69
N GLU A 58 25.89 -8.49 41.58
CA GLU A 58 25.61 -9.77 40.91
C GLU A 58 24.67 -10.66 41.73
N GLU A 59 24.80 -10.69 43.07
CA GLU A 59 23.88 -11.45 43.95
C GLU A 59 22.45 -10.86 43.95
N GLU A 60 22.28 -9.52 43.97
CA GLU A 60 20.94 -8.90 43.90
C GLU A 60 20.22 -9.20 42.57
N VAL A 61 20.96 -9.33 41.47
CA VAL A 61 20.38 -9.64 40.15
C VAL A 61 19.97 -11.11 40.03
N GLU A 62 20.65 -12.04 40.71
CA GLU A 62 20.24 -13.45 40.70
C GLU A 62 18.96 -13.69 41.53
N GLU A 63 18.76 -12.99 42.66
CA GLU A 63 17.51 -13.08 43.44
C GLU A 63 16.30 -12.49 42.70
N GLU A 64 16.45 -11.36 41.98
CA GLU A 64 15.35 -10.79 41.18
C GLU A 64 14.91 -11.71 40.02
N VAL A 65 15.82 -12.50 39.46
CA VAL A 65 15.50 -13.43 38.36
C VAL A 65 14.74 -14.67 38.85
N GLU A 66 15.04 -15.17 40.06
CA GLU A 66 14.30 -16.30 40.64
C GLU A 66 12.86 -15.92 41.02
N GLU A 67 12.63 -14.69 41.51
CA GLU A 67 11.27 -14.20 41.79
C GLU A 67 10.45 -13.95 40.50
N GLU A 68 11.08 -13.52 39.39
CA GLU A 68 10.39 -13.36 38.09
C GLU A 68 9.99 -14.71 37.47
N GLU A 69 10.78 -15.78 37.67
CA GLU A 69 10.46 -17.11 37.13
C GLU A 69 9.26 -17.78 37.87
N GLU A 70 9.10 -17.58 39.18
CA GLU A 70 7.94 -18.13 39.91
C GLU A 70 6.62 -17.43 39.55
N VAL A 71 6.65 -16.13 39.25
CA VAL A 71 5.46 -15.36 38.82
C VAL A 71 5.04 -15.72 37.39
N GLU A 72 5.99 -15.99 36.48
CA GLU A 72 5.69 -16.46 35.12
C GLU A 72 4.97 -17.83 35.10
N GLU A 73 5.26 -18.73 36.04
CA GLU A 73 4.59 -20.05 36.10
C GLU A 73 3.14 -19.96 36.60
N GLU A 74 2.83 -19.05 37.53
CA GLU A 74 1.44 -18.83 38.00
C GLU A 74 0.59 -18.09 36.95
N GLU A 75 1.15 -17.13 36.21
CA GLU A 75 0.47 -16.42 35.11
C GLU A 75 0.16 -17.34 33.91
N GLU A 76 1.02 -18.33 33.60
CA GLU A 76 0.77 -19.31 32.53
C GLU A 76 -0.43 -20.24 32.83
N GLU A 77 -0.71 -20.57 34.10
CA GLU A 77 -1.86 -21.40 34.48
C GLU A 77 -3.19 -20.63 34.42
N GLU A 78 -3.20 -19.34 34.78
CA GLU A 78 -4.40 -18.48 34.68
C GLU A 78 -4.73 -18.11 33.21
N GLU A 79 -3.71 -17.88 32.36
CA GLU A 79 -3.90 -17.64 30.92
C GLU A 79 -4.51 -18.87 30.20
N GLU A 80 -4.22 -20.09 30.62
CA GLU A 80 -4.82 -21.31 30.01
C GLU A 80 -6.32 -21.45 30.34
N GLU A 81 -6.76 -21.06 31.54
CA GLU A 81 -8.18 -21.08 31.91
C GLU A 81 -8.98 -19.96 31.22
N GLU A 82 -8.43 -18.74 31.09
CA GLU A 82 -9.08 -17.63 30.38
C GLU A 82 -9.24 -17.88 28.87
N VAL A 83 -8.30 -18.58 28.24
CA VAL A 83 -8.38 -18.93 26.81
C VAL A 83 -9.51 -19.91 26.53
N GLU A 84 -9.80 -20.84 27.45
CA GLU A 84 -10.95 -21.75 27.30
C GLU A 84 -12.29 -21.00 27.46
N GLU A 85 -12.36 -19.96 28.30
CA GLU A 85 -13.56 -19.13 28.46
C GLU A 85 -13.77 -18.15 27.28
N GLU A 86 -12.70 -17.53 26.76
CA GLU A 86 -12.75 -16.65 25.57
C GLU A 86 -13.18 -17.41 24.30
N GLU A 87 -12.74 -18.65 24.09
CA GLU A 87 -13.17 -19.46 22.94
C GLU A 87 -14.68 -19.77 22.99
N VAL A 88 -15.25 -19.92 24.18
CA VAL A 88 -16.70 -20.16 24.39
C VAL A 88 -17.51 -18.87 24.17
N GLU A 89 -16.99 -17.71 24.56
CA GLU A 89 -17.62 -16.41 24.31
C GLU A 89 -17.52 -15.97 22.84
N GLU A 90 -16.41 -16.23 22.15
CA GLU A 90 -16.28 -15.97 20.70
C GLU A 90 -17.31 -16.80 19.91
N GLU A 91 -17.51 -18.09 20.22
CA GLU A 91 -18.54 -18.91 19.55
C GLU A 91 -19.99 -18.40 19.79
N GLN A 92 -20.24 -17.70 20.90
CA GLN A 92 -21.54 -17.11 21.21
C GLN A 92 -21.72 -15.75 20.53
N THR A 93 -20.71 -14.88 20.54
CA THR A 93 -20.74 -13.55 19.90
C THR A 93 -20.84 -13.64 18.37
N TYR A 94 -20.27 -14.68 17.75
CA TYR A 94 -20.45 -14.96 16.31
C TYR A 94 -21.91 -15.30 15.92
N LYS A 95 -22.75 -15.75 16.87
CA LYS A 95 -24.18 -16.01 16.61
C LYS A 95 -25.03 -14.74 16.68
N ASP A 96 -24.57 -13.70 17.36
CA ASP A 96 -25.34 -12.49 17.65
C ASP A 96 -25.11 -11.32 16.67
N LEU A 97 -24.01 -11.31 15.90
CA LEU A 97 -23.78 -10.33 14.81
C LEU A 97 -24.58 -10.68 13.54
N LYS A 98 -25.90 -10.56 13.63
CA LYS A 98 -26.83 -10.82 12.54
C LYS A 98 -26.94 -9.62 11.57
N TYR A 99 -25.85 -9.23 10.92
CA TYR A 99 -25.99 -8.70 9.57
C TYR A 99 -26.39 -9.90 8.71
N LYS A 100 -27.62 -9.89 8.17
CA LYS A 100 -28.03 -10.88 7.16
C LYS A 100 -27.17 -10.68 5.92
N LEU A 101 -25.98 -11.30 5.92
CA LEU A 101 -25.25 -11.64 4.71
C LEU A 101 -26.22 -12.48 3.88
N LYS A 102 -26.80 -11.83 2.87
CA LYS A 102 -27.64 -12.50 1.89
C LYS A 102 -26.71 -13.20 0.91
N TRP A 103 -26.07 -14.26 1.39
CA TRP A 103 -25.45 -15.25 0.52
C TRP A 103 -26.58 -15.79 -0.36
N THR A 104 -26.59 -15.39 -1.62
CA THR A 104 -27.33 -16.16 -2.62
C THR A 104 -26.64 -17.50 -2.65
N VAL A 105 -27.29 -18.51 -2.06
CA VAL A 105 -26.90 -19.90 -2.27
C VAL A 105 -26.89 -20.08 -3.79
N CYS A 106 -25.70 -20.27 -4.37
CA CYS A 106 -25.58 -20.57 -5.79
C CYS A 106 -26.48 -21.78 -6.04
N ASN A 107 -27.42 -21.64 -6.97
CA ASN A 107 -28.35 -22.71 -7.28
C ASN A 107 -27.50 -23.93 -7.70
N PRO A 108 -27.56 -25.07 -6.98
CA PRO A 108 -26.78 -26.26 -7.33
C PRO A 108 -27.11 -26.79 -8.73
N GLU A 109 -28.28 -26.42 -9.27
CA GLU A 109 -28.74 -26.75 -10.63
C GLU A 109 -28.24 -25.76 -11.69
N GLU A 110 -27.79 -24.57 -11.31
CA GLU A 110 -27.05 -23.66 -12.19
C GLU A 110 -25.61 -24.16 -12.25
N ASN A 111 -25.38 -25.14 -13.13
CA ASN A 111 -24.06 -25.66 -13.37
C ASN A 111 -23.15 -24.57 -13.96
N ASN A 112 -22.48 -23.81 -13.10
CA ASN A 112 -21.44 -22.85 -13.48
C ASN A 112 -20.15 -23.56 -13.95
N GLU A 113 -20.16 -24.89 -14.06
CA GLU A 113 -19.13 -25.61 -14.79
C GLU A 113 -19.13 -25.12 -16.23
N ARG A 114 -18.05 -24.41 -16.58
CA ARG A 114 -17.74 -24.15 -17.98
C ARG A 114 -17.77 -25.49 -18.72
N PRO A 115 -18.26 -25.54 -19.97
CA PRO A 115 -18.26 -26.77 -20.74
C PRO A 115 -16.83 -27.32 -20.78
N ILE A 116 -16.60 -28.41 -20.03
CA ILE A 116 -15.32 -29.11 -20.03
C ILE A 116 -15.26 -29.77 -21.40
N PRO A 117 -14.28 -29.42 -22.25
CA PRO A 117 -14.19 -30.04 -23.56
C PRO A 117 -13.97 -31.55 -23.40
N ASP A 118 -14.83 -32.34 -24.04
CA ASP A 118 -14.70 -33.79 -24.06
C ASP A 118 -13.38 -34.19 -24.70
N TRP A 119 -12.62 -35.04 -24.01
CA TRP A 119 -11.36 -35.56 -24.53
C TRP A 119 -11.61 -36.44 -25.75
N GLN A 120 -11.25 -35.96 -26.95
CA GLN A 120 -11.49 -36.65 -28.21
C GLN A 120 -10.44 -37.73 -28.55
N GLY A 121 -9.55 -38.09 -27.61
CA GLY A 121 -8.53 -39.13 -27.83
C GLY A 121 -7.31 -38.67 -28.63
N CYS A 122 -7.32 -37.45 -29.17
CA CYS A 122 -6.20 -36.82 -29.87
C CYS A 122 -6.09 -35.34 -29.46
N LEU A 123 -4.86 -34.83 -29.46
CA LEU A 123 -4.64 -33.39 -29.34
C LEU A 123 -5.11 -32.73 -30.65
N PRO A 124 -5.87 -31.61 -30.59
CA PRO A 124 -6.14 -30.81 -31.78
C PRO A 124 -4.82 -30.46 -32.48
N GLU A 125 -4.79 -30.47 -33.82
CA GLU A 125 -3.63 -29.99 -34.58
C GLU A 125 -3.50 -28.46 -34.39
N GLU A 126 -2.87 -28.04 -33.28
CA GLU A 126 -2.74 -26.63 -32.93
C GLU A 126 -1.57 -26.03 -33.72
N ARG A 127 -1.88 -25.17 -34.70
CA ARG A 127 -0.87 -24.46 -35.53
C ARG A 127 -0.05 -23.43 -34.73
N THR A 128 -0.37 -23.17 -33.47
CA THR A 128 0.31 -22.17 -32.61
C THR A 128 0.22 -22.57 -31.13
N VAL A 129 1.35 -22.91 -30.53
CA VAL A 129 1.46 -23.14 -29.07
C VAL A 129 1.23 -21.81 -28.35
N LEU A 130 0.26 -21.76 -27.44
CA LEU A 130 -0.01 -20.56 -26.63
C LEU A 130 0.97 -20.45 -25.45
N GLU A 131 1.10 -19.26 -24.88
CA GLU A 131 1.87 -19.07 -23.66
C GLU A 131 1.16 -19.69 -22.44
N PRO A 132 1.89 -20.20 -21.42
CA PRO A 132 1.29 -20.81 -20.23
C PRO A 132 0.20 -19.97 -19.53
N ILE A 133 0.35 -18.64 -19.54
CA ILE A 133 -0.63 -17.71 -18.98
C ILE A 133 -1.92 -17.63 -19.79
N GLN A 134 -1.83 -17.79 -21.12
CA GLN A 134 -2.99 -17.81 -22.00
C GLN A 134 -3.82 -19.07 -21.77
N TYR A 135 -3.18 -20.22 -21.53
CA TYR A 135 -3.89 -21.42 -21.09
C TYR A 135 -4.56 -21.24 -19.72
N LEU A 136 -3.91 -20.57 -18.76
CA LEU A 136 -4.51 -20.27 -17.46
C LEU A 136 -5.78 -19.41 -17.63
N ARG A 137 -5.74 -18.41 -18.51
CA ARG A 137 -6.87 -17.52 -18.81
C ARG A 137 -8.05 -18.22 -19.51
N LYS A 138 -7.87 -19.43 -20.05
CA LYS A 138 -9.01 -20.25 -20.53
C LYS A 138 -9.85 -20.78 -19.36
N PHE A 139 -9.22 -21.06 -18.21
CA PHE A 139 -9.90 -21.53 -17.00
C PHE A 139 -10.35 -20.37 -16.10
N PHE A 140 -9.51 -19.34 -15.99
CA PHE A 140 -9.78 -18.11 -15.26
C PHE A 140 -9.90 -16.95 -16.25
N ASP A 141 -11.06 -16.81 -16.88
CA ASP A 141 -11.26 -15.71 -17.81
C ASP A 141 -11.28 -14.35 -17.11
N TYR A 142 -11.24 -13.32 -17.94
CA TYR A 142 -11.24 -11.93 -17.51
C TYR A 142 -12.44 -11.60 -16.62
N GLU A 143 -13.63 -12.10 -16.96
CA GLU A 143 -14.86 -11.85 -16.19
C GLU A 143 -14.77 -12.45 -14.79
N LEU A 144 -14.34 -13.71 -14.67
CA LEU A 144 -14.17 -14.38 -13.38
C LEU A 144 -13.09 -13.71 -12.52
N LEU A 145 -11.94 -13.37 -13.11
CA LEU A 145 -10.88 -12.66 -12.39
C LEU A 145 -11.34 -11.28 -11.92
N THR A 146 -12.08 -10.56 -12.76
CA THR A 146 -12.66 -9.25 -12.41
C THR A 146 -13.67 -9.38 -11.28
N LEU A 147 -14.53 -10.39 -11.32
CA LEU A 147 -15.49 -10.68 -10.26
C LEU A 147 -14.79 -10.97 -8.93
N ILE A 148 -13.79 -11.85 -8.94
CA ILE A 148 -13.01 -12.19 -7.73
C ILE A 148 -12.35 -10.94 -7.16
N CYS A 149 -11.71 -10.11 -7.99
CA CYS A 149 -11.09 -8.87 -7.51
C CYS A 149 -12.12 -7.91 -6.92
N THR A 150 -13.25 -7.69 -7.61
CA THR A 150 -14.33 -6.80 -7.15
C THR A 150 -14.88 -7.23 -5.80
N GLU A 151 -15.27 -8.50 -5.67
CA GLU A 151 -15.84 -9.03 -4.43
C GLU A 151 -14.82 -9.10 -3.30
N SER A 152 -13.56 -9.47 -3.58
CA SER A 152 -12.49 -9.46 -2.57
C SER A 152 -12.21 -8.05 -2.03
N ASN A 153 -12.20 -7.05 -2.91
CA ASN A 153 -12.02 -5.65 -2.52
C ASN A 153 -13.22 -5.11 -1.73
N ARG A 154 -14.45 -5.48 -2.14
CA ARG A 154 -15.67 -5.14 -1.42
C ARG A 154 -15.69 -5.75 -0.03
N TYR A 155 -15.35 -7.03 0.08
CA TYR A 155 -15.26 -7.73 1.35
C TYR A 155 -14.22 -7.09 2.29
N ALA A 156 -13.04 -6.74 1.78
CA ALA A 156 -12.02 -6.05 2.56
C ALA A 156 -12.52 -4.70 3.11
N LEU A 157 -13.24 -3.92 2.29
CA LEU A 157 -13.86 -2.65 2.71
C LEU A 157 -14.96 -2.85 3.76
N GLN A 158 -15.71 -3.95 3.69
CA GLN A 158 -16.75 -4.28 4.66
C GLN A 158 -16.16 -4.68 6.01
N ILE A 159 -15.05 -5.42 6.03
CA ILE A 159 -14.35 -5.76 7.28
C ILE A 159 -13.71 -4.53 7.89
N ASP A 160 -12.92 -3.78 7.11
CA ASP A 160 -12.20 -2.63 7.59
C ASP A 160 -12.07 -1.57 6.49
N SER A 161 -12.97 -0.58 6.53
CA SER A 161 -12.99 0.54 5.58
C SER A 161 -11.68 1.35 5.54
N SER A 162 -10.85 1.26 6.59
CA SER A 162 -9.56 1.95 6.68
C SER A 162 -8.41 1.18 6.01
N LYS A 163 -8.62 -0.12 5.71
CA LYS A 163 -7.63 -1.03 5.11
C LYS A 163 -8.16 -1.71 3.84
N PRO A 164 -8.48 -0.92 2.80
CA PRO A 164 -8.88 -1.47 1.51
C PRO A 164 -7.76 -2.30 0.89
N LEU A 165 -8.11 -3.50 0.41
CA LEU A 165 -7.17 -4.44 -0.21
C LEU A 165 -6.57 -3.88 -1.51
N GLY A 166 -7.41 -3.30 -2.38
CA GLY A 166 -6.97 -2.70 -3.64
C GLY A 166 -6.41 -3.71 -4.66
N LEU A 167 -6.86 -4.97 -4.58
CA LEU A 167 -6.41 -6.08 -5.41
C LEU A 167 -6.69 -5.83 -6.89
N THR A 168 -5.64 -5.89 -7.70
CA THR A 168 -5.71 -5.87 -9.16
C THR A 168 -5.72 -7.28 -9.75
N MET A 169 -6.19 -7.42 -11.00
CA MET A 169 -6.13 -8.72 -11.70
C MET A 169 -4.69 -9.23 -11.86
N GLU A 170 -3.74 -8.35 -12.13
CA GLU A 170 -2.32 -8.71 -12.27
C GLU A 170 -1.77 -9.28 -10.97
N GLU A 171 -2.09 -8.65 -9.83
CA GLU A 171 -1.72 -9.16 -8.50
C GLU A 171 -2.38 -10.51 -8.19
N LEU A 172 -3.66 -10.68 -8.58
CA LEU A 172 -4.36 -11.96 -8.44
C LEU A 172 -3.70 -13.06 -9.29
N GLU A 173 -3.31 -12.78 -10.53
CA GLU A 173 -2.59 -13.73 -11.39
C GLU A 173 -1.23 -14.11 -10.79
N ILE A 174 -0.47 -13.14 -10.28
CA ILE A 174 0.80 -13.37 -9.58
C ILE A 174 0.58 -14.25 -8.35
N PHE A 175 -0.47 -13.96 -7.57
CA PHE A 175 -0.83 -14.74 -6.39
C PHE A 175 -1.14 -16.20 -6.75
N LEU A 176 -1.99 -16.44 -7.75
CA LEU A 176 -2.31 -17.78 -8.24
C LEU A 176 -1.06 -18.53 -8.73
N GLY A 177 -0.17 -17.84 -9.46
CA GLY A 177 1.12 -18.38 -9.90
C GLY A 177 2.00 -18.79 -8.71
N SER A 178 2.07 -17.96 -7.67
CA SER A 178 2.83 -18.25 -6.45
C SER A 178 2.29 -19.47 -5.70
N MET A 179 0.97 -19.63 -5.63
CA MET A 179 0.31 -20.78 -5.02
C MET A 179 0.60 -22.06 -5.81
N ARG A 180 0.48 -22.03 -7.13
CA ARG A 180 0.80 -23.17 -8.00
C ARG A 180 2.24 -23.63 -7.81
N ARG A 181 3.20 -22.70 -7.74
CA ARG A 181 4.61 -23.03 -7.49
C ARG A 181 4.81 -23.70 -6.14
N LYS A 182 4.23 -23.15 -5.06
CA LYS A 182 4.27 -23.73 -3.71
C LYS A 182 3.66 -25.14 -3.67
N ASN A 183 2.49 -25.32 -4.27
CA ASN A 183 1.80 -26.61 -4.31
C ASN A 183 2.57 -27.65 -5.12
N THR A 184 3.15 -27.27 -6.26
CA THR A 184 3.99 -28.17 -7.07
C THR A 184 5.22 -28.63 -6.28
N ALA A 185 5.92 -27.70 -5.62
CA ALA A 185 7.07 -28.04 -4.79
C ALA A 185 6.68 -28.91 -3.58
N LYS A 186 5.54 -28.65 -2.94
CA LYS A 186 4.99 -29.47 -1.84
C LYS A 186 4.70 -30.90 -2.32
N ARG A 187 4.03 -31.05 -3.46
CA ARG A 187 3.72 -32.35 -4.07
C ARG A 187 5.00 -33.14 -4.36
N LYS A 188 5.95 -32.54 -5.08
CA LYS A 188 7.24 -33.16 -5.42
C LYS A 188 8.04 -33.55 -4.18
N ARG A 189 8.07 -32.70 -3.15
CA ARG A 189 8.70 -33.01 -1.86
C ARG A 189 8.08 -34.24 -1.21
N ASN A 190 6.75 -34.34 -1.21
CA ASN A 190 6.05 -35.46 -0.61
C ASN A 190 6.13 -36.73 -1.46
N SER A 191 6.29 -36.62 -2.79
CA SER A 191 6.56 -37.77 -3.68
C SER A 191 8.04 -38.16 -3.76
N GLY A 192 8.91 -37.48 -3.01
CA GLY A 192 10.35 -37.74 -3.02
C GLY A 192 11.03 -37.38 -4.33
N GLU A 193 10.38 -36.61 -5.21
CA GLU A 193 10.94 -36.13 -6.47
C GLU A 193 11.90 -34.96 -6.26
N GLU A 194 12.70 -34.68 -7.28
CA GLU A 194 13.53 -33.48 -7.30
C GLU A 194 12.67 -32.21 -7.35
N TYR A 195 12.95 -31.25 -6.47
CA TYR A 195 12.24 -29.98 -6.42
C TYR A 195 13.14 -28.81 -6.00
N GLU A 196 12.79 -27.62 -6.44
CA GLU A 196 13.38 -26.38 -5.97
C GLU A 196 12.63 -25.88 -4.73
N SER A 197 13.35 -25.61 -3.64
CA SER A 197 12.76 -25.05 -2.42
C SER A 197 12.24 -23.63 -2.68
N SER A 198 10.96 -23.38 -2.40
CA SER A 198 10.36 -22.05 -2.55
C SER A 198 10.97 -20.98 -1.64
N VAL A 199 11.63 -21.39 -0.55
CA VAL A 199 12.25 -20.49 0.44
C VAL A 199 13.72 -20.28 0.14
N THR A 200 14.48 -21.37 -0.01
CA THR A 200 15.94 -21.32 -0.14
C THR A 200 16.42 -21.30 -1.60
N ARG A 201 15.54 -21.51 -2.57
CA ARG A 201 15.83 -21.67 -4.01
C ARG A 201 16.84 -22.77 -4.36
N LYS A 202 17.19 -23.62 -3.39
CA LYS A 202 18.10 -24.75 -3.58
C LYS A 202 17.33 -25.92 -4.20
N VAL A 203 17.95 -26.58 -5.18
CA VAL A 203 17.46 -27.83 -5.75
C VAL A 203 17.73 -28.97 -4.76
N VAL A 204 16.66 -29.63 -4.32
CA VAL A 204 16.70 -30.81 -3.48
C VAL A 204 16.54 -32.02 -4.38
N LYS A 205 17.58 -32.86 -4.46
CA LYS A 205 17.60 -34.06 -5.30
C LYS A 205 16.49 -35.04 -4.93
N LYS A 206 16.11 -35.86 -5.91
CA LYS A 206 15.21 -37.00 -5.74
C LYS A 206 15.70 -37.92 -4.61
N LYS A 207 14.75 -38.49 -3.88
CA LYS A 207 14.97 -39.49 -2.85
C LYS A 207 15.29 -40.83 -3.49
N GLU A 208 16.41 -41.38 -3.05
CA GLU A 208 16.91 -42.68 -3.47
C GLU A 208 17.22 -43.52 -2.24
N ILE A 209 17.16 -44.84 -2.40
CA ILE A 209 17.53 -45.79 -1.36
C ILE A 209 18.99 -45.54 -0.96
N GLY A 210 19.23 -45.42 0.34
CA GLY A 210 20.57 -45.16 0.87
C GLY A 210 21.47 -46.40 0.86
N ALA A 211 22.64 -46.27 1.48
CA ALA A 211 23.60 -47.37 1.59
C ALA A 211 23.04 -48.58 2.36
N PRO A 212 23.44 -49.82 1.99
CA PRO A 212 23.01 -51.02 2.68
C PRO A 212 23.52 -51.04 4.13
N CYS A 213 22.75 -51.64 5.02
CA CYS A 213 23.15 -51.81 6.41
C CYS A 213 24.15 -52.97 6.59
N ARG A 214 24.94 -52.92 7.67
CA ARG A 214 25.86 -54.00 8.06
C ARG A 214 25.16 -55.31 8.45
N ASP A 215 23.91 -55.26 8.88
CA ASP A 215 23.17 -56.41 9.43
C ASP A 215 22.51 -57.31 8.36
N GLY A 216 22.84 -57.14 7.08
CA GLY A 216 22.31 -57.94 5.97
C GLY A 216 20.80 -57.80 5.73
N CYS A 217 20.14 -56.75 6.24
CA CYS A 217 18.69 -56.58 6.06
C CYS A 217 18.30 -56.39 4.59
N PHE A 218 19.15 -55.76 3.78
CA PHE A 218 18.89 -55.51 2.36
C PHE A 218 18.80 -56.82 1.57
N GLU A 219 19.69 -57.77 1.84
CA GLU A 219 19.69 -59.09 1.21
C GLU A 219 18.43 -59.89 1.58
N LYS A 220 18.02 -59.82 2.86
CA LYS A 220 16.79 -60.48 3.34
C LYS A 220 15.52 -59.96 2.65
N MET A 221 15.49 -58.67 2.31
CA MET A 221 14.35 -58.05 1.63
C MET A 221 14.41 -58.17 0.11
N GLY A 222 15.60 -58.27 -0.49
CA GLY A 222 15.76 -58.45 -1.94
C GLY A 222 15.16 -57.30 -2.77
N MET A 223 14.32 -57.63 -3.76
CA MET A 223 13.64 -56.64 -4.61
C MET A 223 12.62 -55.78 -3.85
N ASN A 224 12.04 -56.31 -2.77
CA ASN A 224 11.02 -55.61 -1.98
C ASN A 224 11.51 -54.24 -1.46
N ASN A 225 12.83 -54.03 -1.30
CA ASN A 225 13.39 -52.73 -0.91
C ASN A 225 12.95 -51.61 -1.87
N LYS A 226 12.96 -51.88 -3.18
CA LYS A 226 12.54 -50.91 -4.21
C LYS A 226 11.05 -50.68 -4.17
N ASP A 227 10.27 -51.76 -4.12
CA ASP A 227 8.81 -51.70 -4.10
C ASP A 227 8.30 -50.94 -2.86
N ILE A 228 8.92 -51.17 -1.69
CA ILE A 228 8.61 -50.43 -0.46
C ILE A 228 8.95 -48.95 -0.60
N HIS A 229 10.11 -48.63 -1.16
CA HIS A 229 10.53 -47.25 -1.37
C HIS A 229 9.57 -46.50 -2.31
N GLU A 230 9.25 -47.11 -3.46
CA GLU A 230 8.33 -46.56 -4.45
C GLU A 230 6.91 -46.44 -3.90
N SER A 231 6.43 -47.44 -3.15
CA SER A 231 5.12 -47.38 -2.50
C SER A 231 5.05 -46.28 -1.44
N PHE A 232 6.08 -46.13 -0.61
CA PHE A 232 6.13 -45.13 0.44
C PHE A 232 6.13 -43.69 -0.10
N TRP A 233 6.96 -43.42 -1.10
CA TRP A 233 7.00 -42.10 -1.75
C TRP A 233 5.81 -41.88 -2.69
N GLY A 234 5.28 -42.95 -3.29
CA GLY A 234 4.06 -42.94 -4.09
C GLY A 234 2.80 -42.54 -3.31
N LEU A 235 2.80 -42.63 -1.98
CA LEU A 235 1.71 -42.10 -1.14
C LEU A 235 1.48 -40.60 -1.36
N GLY A 236 2.53 -39.83 -1.69
CA GLY A 236 2.44 -38.39 -2.00
C GLY A 236 1.91 -37.49 -0.87
N ASP A 237 1.60 -38.05 0.29
CA ASP A 237 1.03 -37.35 1.44
C ASP A 237 1.83 -37.62 2.72
N PHE A 238 2.11 -36.54 3.45
CA PHE A 238 2.97 -36.58 4.63
C PHE A 238 2.33 -37.30 5.83
N ASN A 239 1.00 -37.21 5.98
CA ASN A 239 0.25 -37.89 7.04
C ASN A 239 0.17 -39.38 6.75
N LEU A 240 -0.10 -39.77 5.51
CA LEU A 240 -0.08 -41.18 5.10
C LEU A 240 1.32 -41.80 5.29
N GLN A 241 2.37 -41.05 4.96
CA GLN A 241 3.74 -41.47 5.25
C GLN A 241 4.03 -41.60 6.74
N ASN A 242 3.51 -40.71 7.60
CA ASN A 242 3.62 -40.84 9.05
C ASN A 242 2.92 -42.11 9.54
N ALA A 243 1.70 -42.36 9.07
CA ALA A 243 0.94 -43.56 9.42
C ALA A 243 1.69 -44.83 9.00
N PHE A 244 2.31 -44.83 7.82
CA PHE A 244 3.18 -45.91 7.37
C PHE A 244 4.36 -46.12 8.32
N ILE A 245 5.09 -45.06 8.69
CA ILE A 245 6.22 -45.14 9.61
C ILE A 245 5.76 -45.67 10.99
N GLN A 246 4.65 -45.16 11.52
CA GLN A 246 4.11 -45.55 12.82
C GLN A 246 3.67 -47.01 12.86
N LYS A 247 3.04 -47.51 11.78
CA LYS A 247 2.65 -48.92 11.65
C LYS A 247 3.85 -49.86 11.71
N PHE A 248 4.95 -49.47 11.09
CA PHE A 248 6.13 -50.34 10.92
C PHE A 248 7.27 -50.07 11.91
N CYS A 249 7.15 -49.03 12.74
CA CYS A 249 8.05 -48.69 13.83
C CYS A 249 7.28 -48.65 15.15
N VAL A 250 7.35 -49.76 15.90
CA VAL A 250 6.65 -49.91 17.17
C VAL A 250 7.55 -49.47 18.33
N LYS A 251 7.04 -48.56 19.16
CA LYS A 251 7.65 -48.18 20.44
C LYS A 251 7.21 -49.19 21.51
N GLY A 252 8.17 -49.84 22.16
CA GLY A 252 7.93 -50.81 23.22
C GLY A 252 8.66 -50.46 24.52
N VAL A 253 8.16 -50.98 25.64
CA VAL A 253 8.82 -50.90 26.95
C VAL A 253 10.13 -51.70 26.96
N VAL A 254 11.11 -51.22 27.72
CA VAL A 254 12.40 -51.88 27.87
C VAL A 254 12.23 -53.13 28.74
N LYS A 255 12.21 -54.32 28.11
CA LYS A 255 11.92 -55.60 28.80
C LYS A 255 13.04 -56.11 29.73
N ARG A 256 14.29 -55.69 29.53
CA ARG A 256 15.43 -56.08 30.37
C ARG A 256 16.40 -54.90 30.52
N ARG A 257 16.82 -54.62 31.75
CA ARG A 257 17.83 -53.63 32.09
C ARG A 257 19.03 -54.33 32.73
N ARG A 258 20.25 -54.02 32.29
CA ARG A 258 21.46 -54.45 33.00
C ARG A 258 21.62 -53.52 34.20
N VAL A 259 21.62 -54.07 35.42
CA VAL A 259 21.83 -53.30 36.66
C VAL A 259 23.21 -52.63 36.55
N ARG A 260 23.25 -51.30 36.69
CA ARG A 260 24.52 -50.57 36.75
C ARG A 260 24.95 -50.54 38.22
N VAL A 261 26.19 -50.94 38.50
CA VAL A 261 26.71 -51.05 39.87
C VAL A 261 27.19 -49.70 40.44
N ARG A 262 27.13 -48.59 39.70
CA ARG A 262 27.48 -47.26 40.23
C ARG A 262 26.64 -46.13 39.61
N GLY A 263 26.05 -45.32 40.48
CA GLY A 263 25.57 -43.95 40.24
C GLY A 263 24.16 -43.81 39.70
N ASP A 264 23.32 -43.06 40.43
CA ASP A 264 21.92 -42.66 40.18
C ASP A 264 21.68 -41.84 38.90
N ALA A 265 22.47 -42.04 37.85
CA ALA A 265 22.22 -41.38 36.58
C ALA A 265 20.92 -41.92 35.95
N PRO A 266 19.95 -41.04 35.62
CA PRO A 266 18.70 -41.47 35.02
C PRO A 266 18.93 -42.28 33.74
N PRO A 267 18.02 -43.21 33.41
CA PRO A 267 18.22 -44.13 32.31
C PRO A 267 18.34 -43.39 30.98
N ARG A 268 19.50 -43.51 30.30
CA ARG A 268 19.76 -42.94 28.96
C ARG A 268 18.74 -43.33 27.87
N ARG A 269 17.90 -44.35 28.09
CA ARG A 269 16.88 -44.80 27.11
C ARG A 269 15.61 -45.25 27.81
N SER A 270 14.54 -44.46 27.66
CA SER A 270 13.21 -44.71 28.24
C SER A 270 12.38 -45.72 27.45
N CYS A 271 12.69 -45.95 26.17
CA CYS A 271 11.94 -46.88 25.32
C CYS A 271 12.83 -47.66 24.33
N THR A 272 12.32 -48.79 23.84
CA THR A 272 12.91 -49.53 22.73
C THR A 272 12.04 -49.35 21.48
N ARG A 273 12.66 -49.31 20.29
CA ARG A 273 11.94 -49.24 19.02
C ARG A 273 12.29 -50.46 18.18
N SER A 274 11.28 -51.14 17.63
CA SER A 274 11.42 -52.24 16.69
C SER A 274 10.95 -51.81 15.30
N TYR A 275 11.73 -52.15 14.28
CA TYR A 275 11.47 -51.78 12.89
C TYR A 275 11.21 -53.03 12.07
N SER A 276 10.23 -52.96 11.18
CA SER A 276 9.87 -54.07 10.29
C SER A 276 9.32 -53.55 8.97
N PHE A 277 9.31 -54.38 7.94
CA PHE A 277 8.57 -54.12 6.72
C PHE A 277 7.71 -55.31 6.35
N LEU A 278 6.61 -55.05 5.66
CA LEU A 278 5.81 -56.10 5.02
C LEU A 278 6.42 -56.41 3.64
N CYS A 279 6.82 -57.65 3.42
CA CYS A 279 7.36 -58.15 2.17
C CYS A 279 6.52 -59.36 1.72
N GLY A 280 5.62 -59.14 0.77
CA GLY A 280 4.54 -60.10 0.48
C GLY A 280 3.65 -60.27 1.72
N ASP A 281 3.46 -61.52 2.17
CA ASP A 281 2.68 -61.84 3.36
C ASP A 281 3.50 -61.87 4.66
N ASN A 282 4.82 -61.68 4.58
CA ASN A 282 5.71 -61.83 5.72
C ASN A 282 6.19 -60.47 6.26
N VAL A 283 6.19 -60.33 7.59
CA VAL A 283 6.77 -59.17 8.28
C VAL A 283 8.23 -59.45 8.58
N ILE A 284 9.14 -58.76 7.89
CA ILE A 284 10.59 -58.92 8.05
C ILE A 284 11.12 -57.88 9.05
N PRO A 285 11.74 -58.30 10.18
CA PRO A 285 12.37 -57.36 11.11
C PRO A 285 13.67 -56.81 10.51
N VAL A 286 13.88 -55.51 10.65
CA VAL A 286 15.04 -54.80 10.11
C VAL A 286 15.70 -53.91 11.16
N CYS A 287 16.97 -53.57 10.95
CA CYS A 287 17.64 -52.62 11.84
C CYS A 287 17.22 -51.17 11.52
N ALA A 288 17.43 -50.25 12.48
CA ALA A 288 17.08 -48.84 12.32
C ALA A 288 17.79 -48.18 11.13
N THR A 289 18.99 -48.64 10.79
CA THR A 289 19.76 -48.14 9.65
C THR A 289 19.14 -48.58 8.33
N ALA A 290 18.75 -49.86 8.21
CA ALA A 290 18.04 -50.34 7.04
C ALA A 290 16.70 -49.64 6.84
N PHE A 291 15.92 -49.48 7.91
CA PHE A 291 14.61 -48.80 7.84
C PHE A 291 14.73 -47.36 7.30
N ARG A 292 15.66 -46.57 7.85
CA ARG A 292 15.91 -45.18 7.40
C ARG A 292 16.48 -45.12 5.99
N SER A 293 17.35 -46.08 5.64
CA SER A 293 18.02 -46.14 4.35
C SER A 293 17.06 -46.50 3.21
N VAL A 294 16.20 -47.52 3.41
CA VAL A 294 15.15 -47.90 2.46
C VAL A 294 14.16 -46.75 2.26
N LEU A 295 13.72 -46.08 3.33
CA LEU A 295 12.77 -44.95 3.19
C LEU A 295 13.45 -43.63 2.78
N SER A 296 14.78 -43.53 2.84
CA SER A 296 15.55 -42.30 2.59
C SER A 296 15.13 -41.11 3.49
N ILE A 297 14.86 -41.40 4.77
CA ILE A 297 14.42 -40.42 5.78
C ILE A 297 15.49 -40.17 6.84
N SER A 298 15.49 -38.96 7.42
CA SER A 298 16.40 -38.61 8.51
C SER A 298 15.98 -39.27 9.83
N THR A 299 16.93 -39.39 10.76
CA THR A 299 16.64 -39.85 12.13
C THR A 299 15.59 -38.97 12.80
N LYS A 300 15.71 -37.64 12.69
CA LYS A 300 14.74 -36.71 13.27
C LYS A 300 13.33 -36.97 12.72
N ARG A 301 13.19 -37.16 11.40
CA ARG A 301 11.90 -37.46 10.75
C ARG A 301 11.23 -38.72 11.33
N LEU A 302 12.01 -39.77 11.51
CA LEU A 302 11.55 -41.03 12.10
C LEU A 302 11.10 -40.84 13.56
N HIS A 303 11.90 -40.14 14.37
CA HIS A 303 11.57 -39.88 15.77
C HIS A 303 10.29 -39.07 15.92
N THR A 304 10.20 -37.94 15.22
CA THR A 304 9.02 -37.08 15.25
C THR A 304 7.76 -37.81 14.80
N ALA A 305 7.83 -38.65 13.76
CA ALA A 305 6.67 -39.43 13.31
C ALA A 305 6.18 -40.43 14.36
N VAL A 306 7.09 -41.06 15.12
CA VAL A 306 6.73 -42.03 16.16
C VAL A 306 6.20 -41.33 17.43
N GLU A 307 6.70 -40.13 17.72
CA GLU A 307 6.25 -39.32 18.86
C GLU A 307 4.92 -38.59 18.56
N SER A 308 4.61 -38.31 17.29
CA SER A 308 3.37 -37.66 16.88
C SER A 308 2.18 -38.63 16.80
N VAL A 309 2.06 -39.55 17.76
CA VAL A 309 0.92 -40.46 17.90
C VAL A 309 0.09 -39.96 19.08
N THR A 310 -1.22 -39.85 18.89
CA THR A 310 -2.14 -39.45 19.97
C THR A 310 -2.20 -40.55 21.05
N PRO A 311 -2.67 -40.23 22.27
CA PRO A 311 -2.87 -41.25 23.32
C PRO A 311 -3.77 -42.42 22.87
N THR A 312 -4.69 -42.17 21.93
CA THR A 312 -5.60 -43.16 21.33
C THR A 312 -4.99 -43.97 20.18
N GLY A 313 -3.73 -43.72 19.82
CA GLY A 313 -3.00 -44.49 18.81
C GLY A 313 -3.19 -44.01 17.37
N THR A 314 -3.86 -42.88 17.15
CA THR A 314 -4.03 -42.29 15.81
C THR A 314 -2.85 -41.39 15.43
N PRO A 315 -2.47 -41.33 14.14
CA PRO A 315 -1.48 -40.36 13.67
C PRO A 315 -1.96 -38.93 13.93
N ARG A 316 -1.14 -38.10 14.60
CA ARG A 316 -1.42 -36.67 14.73
C ARG A 316 -1.37 -36.01 13.35
N VAL A 317 -2.34 -35.15 13.06
CA VAL A 317 -2.40 -34.36 11.84
C VAL A 317 -1.19 -33.43 11.74
N ASP A 318 -0.63 -33.27 10.54
CA ASP A 318 0.46 -32.32 10.26
C ASP A 318 0.08 -30.87 10.68
N ARG A 319 0.77 -30.37 11.71
CA ARG A 319 0.65 -28.99 12.22
C ARG A 319 1.78 -28.06 11.74
N ARG A 320 2.61 -28.48 10.77
CA ARG A 320 3.69 -27.62 10.26
C ARG A 320 3.12 -26.32 9.68
N GLY A 321 3.73 -25.20 10.05
CA GLY A 321 3.28 -23.86 9.64
C GLY A 321 1.97 -23.41 10.28
N LYS A 322 1.47 -24.14 11.29
CA LYS A 322 0.26 -23.79 12.07
C LYS A 322 0.60 -23.47 13.54
N HIS A 323 1.86 -23.12 13.82
CA HIS A 323 2.27 -22.71 15.16
C HIS A 323 2.00 -21.22 15.32
N VAL A 324 1.31 -20.85 16.40
CA VAL A 324 1.14 -19.45 16.80
C VAL A 324 2.50 -18.96 17.32
N PRO A 325 3.12 -17.90 16.78
CA PRO A 325 4.42 -17.43 17.26
C PRO A 325 4.40 -17.18 18.78
N LYS A 326 5.47 -17.51 19.53
CA LYS A 326 5.53 -17.34 21.00
C LYS A 326 5.20 -15.90 21.42
N HIS A 327 5.62 -14.91 20.64
CA HIS A 327 5.35 -13.48 20.91
C HIS A 327 4.24 -12.91 20.01
N ALA A 328 3.29 -13.74 19.59
CA ALA A 328 2.11 -13.25 18.89
C ALA A 328 1.24 -12.50 19.91
N MET A 329 0.90 -11.25 19.62
CA MET A 329 -0.01 -10.50 20.47
C MET A 329 -1.39 -11.20 20.49
N PRO A 330 -1.98 -11.40 21.69
CA PRO A 330 -3.34 -11.91 21.84
C PRO A 330 -4.36 -11.12 21.03
N ALA A 331 -5.42 -11.81 20.59
CA ALA A 331 -6.46 -11.20 19.77
C ALA A 331 -7.22 -10.12 20.55
N SER A 332 -7.53 -10.40 21.82
CA SER A 332 -8.14 -9.49 22.80
C SER A 332 -7.39 -8.14 22.87
N ARG A 333 -6.11 -8.16 23.22
CA ARG A 333 -5.25 -6.94 23.31
C ARG A 333 -5.14 -6.19 22.00
N LYS A 334 -5.08 -6.90 20.87
CA LYS A 334 -5.08 -6.28 19.54
C LYS A 334 -6.41 -5.56 19.28
N ASN A 335 -7.54 -6.18 19.63
CA ASN A 335 -8.88 -5.60 19.44
C ASN A 335 -9.04 -4.32 20.26
N LEU A 336 -8.52 -4.26 21.49
CA LEU A 336 -8.51 -3.03 22.32
C LEU A 336 -7.78 -1.88 21.62
N VAL A 337 -6.59 -2.14 21.06
CA VAL A 337 -5.85 -1.14 20.29
C VAL A 337 -6.66 -0.69 19.06
N GLU A 338 -7.28 -1.62 18.33
CA GLU A 338 -8.09 -1.27 17.16
C GLU A 338 -9.34 -0.47 17.51
N GLN A 339 -10.00 -0.79 18.63
CA GLN A 339 -11.15 -0.06 19.16
C GLN A 339 -10.76 1.38 19.51
N HIS A 340 -9.66 1.54 20.23
CA HIS A 340 -9.12 2.87 20.56
C HIS A 340 -8.76 3.67 19.29
N VAL A 341 -8.12 3.06 18.29
CA VAL A 341 -7.79 3.76 17.03
C VAL A 341 -9.05 4.19 16.27
N LYS A 342 -10.12 3.39 16.29
CA LYS A 342 -11.40 3.68 15.63
C LYS A 342 -12.23 4.73 16.37
N SER A 343 -11.98 4.98 17.65
CA SER A 343 -12.72 5.98 18.44
C SER A 343 -12.39 7.43 18.06
N PHE A 344 -11.22 7.68 17.43
CA PHE A 344 -10.83 9.03 17.06
C PHE A 344 -11.70 9.62 15.95
N PRO A 345 -12.15 10.88 16.10
CA PRO A 345 -12.83 11.60 15.02
C PRO A 345 -11.84 11.85 13.88
N THR A 346 -12.25 11.55 12.64
CA THR A 346 -11.41 11.72 11.45
C THR A 346 -12.13 12.48 10.35
N VAL A 347 -11.37 13.33 9.66
CA VAL A 347 -11.84 14.20 8.57
C VAL A 347 -11.29 13.69 7.24
N SER A 348 -12.11 13.71 6.19
CA SER A 348 -11.63 13.46 4.83
C SER A 348 -11.08 14.76 4.22
N SER A 349 -9.89 14.73 3.61
CA SER A 349 -9.36 15.89 2.87
C SER A 349 -10.30 16.30 1.73
N HIS A 350 -10.62 17.59 1.61
CA HIS A 350 -11.61 18.09 0.65
C HIS A 350 -11.09 18.06 -0.79
N TYR A 351 -9.83 18.46 -1.03
CA TYR A 351 -9.25 18.49 -2.38
C TYR A 351 -8.56 17.18 -2.82
N THR A 352 -8.06 16.34 -1.90
CA THR A 352 -7.41 15.07 -2.26
C THR A 352 -8.35 13.88 -2.30
N ARG A 353 -9.66 14.05 -2.09
CA ARG A 353 -10.68 12.98 -2.25
C ARG A 353 -10.59 12.28 -3.61
N ALA A 354 -10.31 13.01 -4.69
CA ALA A 354 -10.16 12.43 -6.03
C ALA A 354 -8.84 11.65 -6.22
N LYS A 355 -7.79 11.98 -5.46
CA LYS A 355 -6.44 11.35 -5.56
C LYS A 355 -6.21 10.27 -4.49
N SER A 356 -6.94 10.32 -3.38
CA SER A 356 -6.79 9.42 -2.22
C SER A 356 -8.15 9.31 -1.48
N PRO A 357 -9.15 8.67 -2.09
CA PRO A 357 -10.54 8.65 -1.59
C PRO A 357 -10.70 7.97 -0.23
N LEU A 358 -9.76 7.12 0.16
CA LEU A 358 -9.81 6.28 1.37
C LEU A 358 -8.88 6.80 2.48
N MET A 359 -8.19 7.92 2.25
CA MET A 359 -7.33 8.54 3.25
C MET A 359 -8.14 9.41 4.20
N ARG A 360 -8.02 9.17 5.50
CA ARG A 360 -8.64 9.98 6.55
C ARG A 360 -7.56 10.71 7.33
N TYR A 361 -7.89 11.86 7.89
CA TYR A 361 -6.96 12.71 8.61
C TYR A 361 -7.44 12.96 10.04
N LEU A 362 -6.51 12.87 10.98
CA LEU A 362 -6.69 13.27 12.36
C LEU A 362 -6.44 14.78 12.48
N ASP A 363 -6.79 15.35 13.63
CA ASP A 363 -6.58 16.76 13.95
C ASP A 363 -5.09 17.15 13.81
N THR A 364 -4.81 18.40 13.45
CA THR A 364 -3.46 18.92 13.13
C THR A 364 -2.47 18.79 14.29
N ASP A 365 -2.99 18.79 15.52
CA ASP A 365 -2.20 18.68 16.74
C ASP A 365 -2.10 17.23 17.26
N MET A 366 -2.82 16.30 16.61
CA MET A 366 -2.79 14.90 16.95
C MET A 366 -1.46 14.30 16.47
N THR A 367 -0.77 13.62 17.39
CA THR A 367 0.46 12.90 17.06
C THR A 367 0.32 11.47 17.53
N LEU A 368 1.09 10.57 16.92
CA LEU A 368 1.09 9.17 17.30
C LEU A 368 1.46 8.96 18.79
N LYS A 369 2.33 9.80 19.35
CA LYS A 369 2.67 9.79 20.78
C LYS A 369 1.47 10.18 21.63
N LYS A 370 0.77 11.27 21.27
CA LYS A 370 -0.46 11.70 21.96
C LYS A 370 -1.54 10.64 21.90
N MET A 371 -1.76 10.02 20.73
CA MET A 371 -2.69 8.90 20.62
C MET A 371 -2.31 7.75 21.55
N PHE A 372 -1.03 7.45 21.72
CA PHE A 372 -0.61 6.39 22.64
C PHE A 372 -0.81 6.78 24.11
N PHE A 373 -0.60 8.04 24.49
CA PHE A 373 -0.93 8.50 25.83
C PHE A 373 -2.43 8.38 26.11
N LEU A 374 -3.28 8.82 25.17
CA LEU A 374 -4.73 8.66 25.27
C LEU A 374 -5.16 7.20 25.31
N TYR A 375 -4.44 6.31 24.63
CA TYR A 375 -4.69 4.87 24.71
C TYR A 375 -4.45 4.33 26.12
N LYS A 376 -3.36 4.75 26.78
CA LYS A 376 -3.10 4.33 28.16
C LYS A 376 -4.17 4.82 29.11
N GLU A 377 -4.57 6.08 28.99
CA GLU A 377 -5.64 6.66 29.80
C GLU A 377 -6.98 5.96 29.54
N TRP A 378 -7.35 5.76 28.28
CA TRP A 378 -8.58 5.06 27.90
C TRP A 378 -8.60 3.60 28.38
N LEU A 379 -7.45 2.91 28.33
CA LEU A 379 -7.34 1.54 28.80
C LEU A 379 -7.51 1.47 30.32
N PHE A 380 -6.81 2.34 31.06
CA PHE A 380 -6.95 2.45 32.51
C PHE A 380 -8.41 2.70 32.94
N ASP A 381 -9.13 3.56 32.22
CA ASP A 381 -10.53 3.90 32.53
C ASP A 381 -11.54 2.80 32.15
N THR A 382 -11.21 1.93 31.19
CA THR A 382 -12.15 0.95 30.61
C THR A 382 -11.91 -0.47 31.12
N ASN A 383 -10.64 -0.86 31.25
CA ASN A 383 -10.18 -2.20 31.64
C ASN A 383 -8.97 -2.04 32.58
N GLU A 384 -9.23 -1.96 33.89
CA GLU A 384 -8.22 -1.70 34.93
C GLU A 384 -7.16 -2.81 35.05
N GLU A 385 -7.50 -4.03 34.64
CA GLU A 385 -6.66 -5.23 34.75
C GLU A 385 -5.72 -5.43 33.54
N GLU A 386 -5.91 -4.70 32.44
CA GLU A 386 -5.16 -4.91 31.20
C GLU A 386 -4.00 -3.91 31.03
N GLU A 387 -2.79 -4.44 30.84
CA GLU A 387 -1.62 -3.60 30.60
C GLU A 387 -1.60 -2.99 29.18
N PRO A 388 -1.14 -1.74 29.03
CA PRO A 388 -1.02 -1.12 27.72
C PRO A 388 0.09 -1.76 26.88
N VAL A 389 -0.23 -2.08 25.62
CA VAL A 389 0.75 -2.60 24.66
C VAL A 389 1.96 -1.66 24.49
N LYS A 390 3.10 -2.21 24.10
CA LYS A 390 4.30 -1.42 23.78
C LYS A 390 4.02 -0.41 22.65
N PHE A 391 4.58 0.80 22.77
CA PHE A 391 4.41 1.87 21.77
C PHE A 391 4.80 1.43 20.35
N SER A 392 5.81 0.57 20.22
CA SER A 392 6.25 0.02 18.94
C SER A 392 5.14 -0.78 18.25
N TYR A 393 4.38 -1.57 19.01
CA TYR A 393 3.23 -2.32 18.53
C TYR A 393 2.07 -1.39 18.19
N TYR A 394 1.69 -0.48 19.11
CA TYR A 394 0.65 0.52 18.86
C TYR A 394 0.92 1.32 17.57
N LYS A 395 2.15 1.80 17.41
CA LYS A 395 2.62 2.49 16.21
C LYS A 395 2.47 1.66 14.94
N LYS A 396 2.80 0.37 15.01
CA LYS A 396 2.67 -0.56 13.87
C LYS A 396 1.20 -0.74 13.51
N VAL A 397 0.32 -0.90 14.49
CA VAL A 397 -1.13 -1.02 14.28
C VAL A 397 -1.67 0.24 13.63
N VAL A 398 -1.46 1.42 14.23
CA VAL A 398 -1.94 2.72 13.69
C VAL A 398 -1.41 2.99 12.28
N ARG A 399 -0.13 2.70 11.99
CA ARG A 399 0.43 2.85 10.64
C ARG A 399 -0.19 1.91 9.60
N GLY A 400 -0.82 0.83 10.03
CA GLY A 400 -1.59 -0.04 9.17
C GLY A 400 -2.90 0.59 8.69
N TYR A 401 -3.39 1.64 9.36
CA TYR A 401 -4.58 2.38 8.95
C TYR A 401 -4.20 3.47 7.94
N ARG A 402 -5.09 3.77 7.00
CA ARG A 402 -4.96 4.93 6.09
C ARG A 402 -5.32 6.24 6.80
N LEU A 403 -4.58 6.55 7.87
CA LEU A 403 -4.71 7.73 8.72
C LEU A 403 -3.52 8.68 8.54
N GLY A 404 -3.80 9.94 8.23
CA GLY A 404 -2.83 11.03 8.15
C GLY A 404 -2.90 11.93 9.38
N PHE A 405 -1.75 12.38 9.87
CA PHE A 405 -1.66 13.29 11.03
C PHE A 405 -1.72 14.78 10.65
N LYS A 406 -1.68 15.09 9.35
CA LYS A 406 -1.82 16.45 8.83
C LYS A 406 -2.53 16.40 7.47
N PRO A 407 -3.64 17.14 7.27
CA PRO A 407 -4.15 17.35 5.92
C PRO A 407 -3.08 18.07 5.07
N PRO A 408 -3.02 17.83 3.76
CA PRO A 408 -2.09 18.54 2.89
C PRO A 408 -2.39 20.05 2.91
N ASN A 409 -1.35 20.89 3.01
CA ASN A 409 -1.45 22.37 3.06
C ASN A 409 -2.19 23.03 1.86
N THR A 410 -2.58 22.24 0.87
CA THR A 410 -3.44 22.66 -0.25
C THR A 410 -4.92 22.84 0.15
N ASP A 411 -5.30 22.52 1.39
CA ASP A 411 -6.67 22.67 1.93
C ASP A 411 -6.96 24.06 2.54
N THR A 412 -6.01 25.01 2.55
CA THR A 412 -6.30 26.37 3.02
C THR A 412 -6.80 27.25 1.87
N CYS A 413 -7.90 27.96 2.12
CA CYS A 413 -8.38 28.96 1.19
C CYS A 413 -7.38 30.11 1.13
N SER A 414 -6.73 30.32 -0.01
CA SER A 414 -5.78 31.41 -0.22
C SER A 414 -6.35 32.81 0.07
N LYS A 415 -7.67 32.99 0.01
CA LYS A 415 -8.34 34.23 0.45
C LYS A 415 -8.42 34.31 1.97
N CYS A 416 -8.78 33.23 2.67
CA CYS A 416 -8.79 33.18 4.13
C CYS A 416 -7.40 33.45 4.70
N ASP A 417 -6.36 32.84 4.11
CA ASP A 417 -4.97 33.04 4.53
C ASP A 417 -4.55 34.51 4.38
N ARG A 418 -4.97 35.16 3.28
CA ARG A 418 -4.74 36.59 3.06
C ARG A 418 -5.50 37.45 4.07
N TYR A 419 -6.76 37.16 4.36
CA TYR A 419 -7.53 37.91 5.36
C TYR A 419 -6.96 37.76 6.76
N GLU A 420 -6.48 36.57 7.12
CA GLU A 420 -5.84 36.31 8.40
C GLU A 420 -4.55 37.13 8.56
N VAL A 421 -3.68 37.14 7.53
CA VAL A 421 -2.46 37.95 7.53
C VAL A 421 -2.81 39.44 7.54
N SER A 422 -3.71 39.91 6.67
CA SER A 422 -4.10 41.32 6.62
C SER A 422 -4.77 41.82 7.90
N LYS A 423 -5.49 40.96 8.63
CA LYS A 423 -6.06 41.31 9.94
C LYS A 423 -4.97 41.44 11.02
N LYS A 424 -3.94 40.59 10.98
CA LYS A 424 -2.79 40.67 11.90
C LYS A 424 -1.92 41.90 11.63
N ASP A 425 -1.81 42.29 10.36
CA ASP A 425 -1.03 43.46 9.91
C ASP A 425 -1.82 44.79 9.93
N ALA A 426 -3.10 44.75 10.32
CA ALA A 426 -3.96 45.93 10.33
C ALA A 426 -3.42 46.96 11.35
N SER A 427 -3.18 48.18 10.87
CA SER A 427 -2.59 49.25 11.70
C SER A 427 -3.64 49.96 12.55
N THR A 428 -4.94 49.78 12.25
CA THR A 428 -6.06 50.42 12.93
C THR A 428 -7.17 49.42 13.20
N GLU A 429 -7.87 49.60 14.32
CA GLU A 429 -8.99 48.73 14.72
C GLU A 429 -10.13 48.74 13.68
N GLU A 430 -10.41 49.91 13.08
CA GLU A 430 -11.43 50.03 12.02
C GLU A 430 -11.08 49.21 10.76
N GLU A 431 -9.80 49.10 10.43
CA GLU A 431 -9.32 48.29 9.32
C GLU A 431 -9.44 46.79 9.62
N ALA A 432 -9.10 46.38 10.84
CA ALA A 432 -9.29 45.00 11.29
C ALA A 432 -10.76 44.58 11.26
N VAL A 433 -11.68 45.46 11.68
CA VAL A 433 -13.14 45.22 11.63
C VAL A 433 -13.65 45.10 10.19
N ARG A 434 -13.19 45.95 9.26
CA ARG A 434 -13.56 45.83 7.84
C ARG A 434 -13.05 44.53 7.22
N ILE A 435 -11.81 44.15 7.51
CA ILE A 435 -11.22 42.90 7.02
C ILE A 435 -11.98 41.70 7.57
N GLN A 436 -12.39 41.74 8.84
CA GLN A 436 -13.23 40.71 9.45
C GLN A 436 -14.60 40.61 8.76
N ALA A 437 -15.26 41.73 8.46
CA ALA A 437 -16.54 41.72 7.75
C ALA A 437 -16.43 41.07 6.36
N TYR A 438 -15.37 41.40 5.59
CA TYR A 438 -15.11 40.75 4.30
C TYR A 438 -14.80 39.26 4.43
N TRP A 439 -14.13 38.87 5.52
CA TRP A 439 -13.84 37.48 5.81
C TRP A 439 -15.11 36.70 6.16
N ASP A 440 -15.99 37.28 6.98
CA ASP A 440 -17.27 36.67 7.38
C ASP A 440 -18.20 36.49 6.17
N ASP A 441 -18.28 37.49 5.28
CA ASP A 441 -19.02 37.39 4.02
C ASP A 441 -18.47 36.24 3.16
N HIS A 442 -17.15 36.15 2.99
CA HIS A 442 -16.51 35.06 2.24
C HIS A 442 -16.86 33.68 2.81
N LEU A 443 -16.85 33.52 4.14
CA LEU A 443 -17.21 32.29 4.82
C LEU A 443 -18.70 31.96 4.67
N SER A 444 -19.57 32.97 4.67
CA SER A 444 -21.02 32.79 4.47
C SER A 444 -21.33 32.24 3.07
N PHE A 445 -20.76 32.83 2.02
CA PHE A 445 -20.89 32.34 0.64
C PHE A 445 -20.37 30.91 0.47
N ALA A 446 -19.25 30.57 1.13
CA ALA A 446 -18.71 29.21 1.08
C ALA A 446 -19.67 28.20 1.75
N LYS A 447 -20.28 28.55 2.88
CA LYS A 447 -21.27 27.72 3.58
C LYS A 447 -22.53 27.49 2.72
N GLU A 448 -23.01 28.52 2.05
CA GLU A 448 -24.16 28.40 1.13
C GLU A 448 -23.83 27.49 -0.06
N GLY A 449 -22.64 27.64 -0.66
CA GLY A 449 -22.16 26.75 -1.72
C GLY A 449 -22.03 25.28 -1.26
N MET A 450 -21.51 25.03 -0.05
CA MET A 450 -21.44 23.68 0.52
C MET A 450 -22.83 23.07 0.77
N LYS A 451 -23.79 23.88 1.24
CA LYS A 451 -25.18 23.44 1.43
C LYS A 451 -25.84 23.07 0.10
N ALA A 452 -25.59 23.84 -0.95
CA ALA A 452 -26.06 23.54 -2.30
C ALA A 452 -25.43 22.25 -2.85
N MET A 453 -24.11 22.05 -2.67
CA MET A 453 -23.43 20.81 -3.08
C MET A 453 -23.92 19.59 -2.32
N LYS A 454 -24.14 19.69 -1.00
CA LYS A 454 -24.68 18.59 -0.20
C LYS A 454 -26.08 18.17 -0.66
N LYS A 455 -26.91 19.16 -0.99
CA LYS A 455 -28.25 18.91 -1.55
C LYS A 455 -28.17 18.18 -2.89
N LEU A 456 -27.21 18.54 -3.75
CA LEU A 456 -26.95 17.82 -5.00
C LEU A 456 -26.46 16.38 -4.75
N GLN A 457 -25.65 16.15 -3.71
CA GLN A 457 -25.17 14.81 -3.33
C GLN A 457 -26.25 13.90 -2.73
N GLU A 458 -27.26 14.46 -2.07
CA GLU A 458 -28.39 13.70 -1.51
C GLU A 458 -29.38 13.24 -2.60
N ASP A 459 -29.41 13.94 -3.74
CA ASP A 459 -30.23 13.60 -4.91
C ASP A 459 -29.50 12.62 -5.89
N ASP A 460 -28.30 12.12 -5.55
CA ASP A 460 -27.45 11.32 -6.45
C ASP A 460 -27.76 9.81 -6.46
N ASP A 461 -27.88 9.23 -7.66
CA ASP A 461 -27.78 7.79 -7.92
C ASP A 461 -26.29 7.36 -7.94
N PRO A 462 -25.87 6.38 -7.11
CA PRO A 462 -24.47 5.94 -6.98
C PRO A 462 -23.83 5.39 -8.28
N ASN A 463 -24.58 5.22 -9.37
CA ASN A 463 -24.05 4.73 -10.64
C ASN A 463 -23.61 5.82 -11.64
N THR A 464 -23.71 7.11 -11.30
CA THR A 464 -23.47 8.22 -12.24
C THR A 464 -22.05 8.76 -12.14
N ARG A 465 -21.16 8.39 -13.07
CA ARG A 465 -19.72 8.72 -13.02
C ARG A 465 -19.34 10.14 -13.50
N TYR A 466 -20.29 10.88 -14.08
CA TYR A 466 -20.10 12.26 -14.57
C TYR A 466 -21.42 13.05 -14.47
N HIS A 467 -21.36 14.30 -13.99
CA HIS A 467 -22.50 15.23 -14.08
C HIS A 467 -22.49 15.93 -15.44
N VAL A 468 -23.50 15.67 -16.26
CA VAL A 468 -23.70 16.39 -17.52
C VAL A 468 -24.51 17.66 -17.22
N ILE A 469 -23.83 18.80 -17.21
CA ILE A 469 -24.49 20.11 -17.11
C ILE A 469 -24.79 20.57 -18.54
N ALA A 470 -26.06 20.65 -18.89
CA ALA A 470 -26.49 21.21 -20.17
C ALA A 470 -26.48 22.75 -20.07
N LEU A 471 -25.50 23.38 -20.73
CA LEU A 471 -25.43 24.83 -20.87
C LEU A 471 -26.07 25.24 -22.20
N LYS A 472 -26.84 26.34 -22.20
CA LYS A 472 -27.43 26.92 -23.39
C LYS A 472 -26.45 27.91 -24.03
N ASN A 473 -26.61 28.17 -25.33
CA ASN A 473 -25.79 29.17 -26.02
C ASN A 473 -25.90 30.57 -25.37
N THR A 474 -27.07 30.89 -24.82
CA THR A 474 -27.33 32.12 -24.06
C THR A 474 -26.45 32.31 -22.83
N ASP A 475 -25.86 31.23 -22.32
CA ASP A 475 -25.05 31.24 -21.10
C ASP A 475 -23.58 31.64 -21.38
N PHE A 476 -23.20 31.74 -22.67
CA PHE A 476 -21.85 32.13 -23.11
C PHE A 476 -21.82 33.61 -23.52
N LEU A 477 -21.17 34.43 -22.69
CA LEU A 477 -21.04 35.88 -22.90
C LEU A 477 -19.64 36.26 -23.39
N ASP A 478 -19.55 37.27 -24.25
CA ASP A 478 -18.28 37.80 -24.76
C ASP A 478 -17.70 38.85 -23.81
N VAL A 479 -16.62 38.46 -23.13
CA VAL A 479 -15.93 39.29 -22.14
C VAL A 479 -14.93 40.25 -22.80
N GLU A 480 -14.63 40.08 -24.09
CA GLU A 480 -13.71 40.98 -24.82
C GLU A 480 -14.24 42.42 -24.88
N VAL A 481 -15.56 42.61 -24.80
CA VAL A 481 -16.19 43.93 -24.70
C VAL A 481 -15.76 44.69 -23.44
N LEU A 482 -15.59 43.99 -22.30
CA LEU A 482 -15.07 44.62 -21.09
C LEU A 482 -13.62 45.07 -21.28
N GLN A 483 -12.83 44.28 -22.00
CA GLN A 483 -11.43 44.60 -22.28
C GLN A 483 -11.29 45.82 -23.20
N GLN A 484 -12.18 45.98 -24.19
CA GLN A 484 -12.21 47.12 -25.10
C GLN A 484 -12.68 48.40 -24.41
N GLU A 485 -13.59 48.31 -23.44
CA GLU A 485 -14.00 49.44 -22.60
C GLU A 485 -12.88 49.85 -21.62
N PHE A 486 -12.08 48.88 -21.14
CA PHE A 486 -11.00 49.12 -20.16
C PHE A 486 -9.64 49.47 -20.75
N THR A 487 -9.40 49.29 -22.06
CA THR A 487 -8.05 49.47 -22.63
C THR A 487 -8.08 50.23 -23.96
N HIS A 488 -7.24 51.26 -24.09
CA HIS A 488 -7.18 52.09 -25.31
C HIS A 488 -6.25 51.55 -26.39
N ARG A 489 -5.26 50.71 -26.02
CA ARG A 489 -4.31 50.12 -26.97
C ARG A 489 -4.19 48.63 -26.73
N LYS A 490 -4.38 47.84 -27.79
CA LYS A 490 -3.99 46.43 -27.79
C LYS A 490 -2.49 46.33 -27.50
N PRO A 491 -2.03 45.35 -26.69
CA PRO A 491 -0.61 45.10 -26.54
C PRO A 491 0.01 44.90 -27.93
N LYS A 492 1.14 45.58 -28.22
CA LYS A 492 1.80 45.44 -29.52
C LYS A 492 2.34 44.01 -29.66
N PRO A 493 2.25 43.35 -30.83
CA PRO A 493 2.85 42.04 -31.02
C PRO A 493 4.34 42.03 -30.63
N PRO A 494 4.84 40.97 -29.97
CA PRO A 494 4.23 39.63 -29.87
C PRO A 494 3.32 39.39 -28.65
N TYR A 495 2.92 40.43 -27.90
CA TYR A 495 2.30 40.24 -26.57
C TYR A 495 0.77 40.16 -26.63
N SER A 496 0.19 39.17 -25.95
CA SER A 496 -1.26 38.98 -25.79
C SER A 496 -1.67 39.10 -24.32
N PHE A 497 -2.83 39.72 -24.06
CA PHE A 497 -3.41 39.76 -22.71
C PHE A 497 -3.78 38.36 -22.19
N GLN A 498 -4.18 37.45 -23.08
CA GLN A 498 -4.55 36.08 -22.72
C GLN A 498 -3.33 35.20 -22.40
N GLU A 499 -2.14 35.59 -22.88
CA GLU A 499 -0.89 34.85 -22.67
C GLU A 499 -0.08 35.38 -21.47
N ALA A 500 -0.53 36.48 -20.86
CA ALA A 500 0.12 37.10 -19.71
C ALA A 500 0.11 36.15 -18.49
N ARG A 501 1.26 36.00 -17.84
CA ARG A 501 1.38 35.20 -16.60
C ARG A 501 1.26 36.05 -15.34
N SER A 502 1.66 37.32 -15.39
CA SER A 502 1.45 38.25 -14.29
C SER A 502 1.28 39.70 -14.78
N PHE A 503 0.63 40.51 -13.95
CA PHE A 503 0.46 41.94 -14.16
C PHE A 503 1.17 42.72 -13.07
N GLU A 504 2.04 43.65 -13.45
CA GLU A 504 2.79 44.47 -12.50
C GLU A 504 2.18 45.88 -12.45
N LEU A 505 1.78 46.30 -11.24
CA LEU A 505 1.29 47.65 -10.97
C LEU A 505 2.43 48.44 -10.31
N ARG A 506 2.94 49.45 -11.01
CA ARG A 506 3.97 50.34 -10.47
C ARG A 506 3.35 51.67 -10.06
N THR A 507 3.72 52.17 -8.88
CA THR A 507 3.31 53.50 -8.40
C THR A 507 3.73 54.63 -9.35
N THR A 508 4.77 54.40 -10.14
CA THR A 508 5.27 55.31 -11.17
C THR A 508 4.44 55.34 -12.45
N PHE A 509 3.51 54.41 -12.65
CA PHE A 509 2.65 54.33 -13.83
C PHE A 509 1.18 54.18 -13.41
N SER A 510 0.59 55.29 -12.96
CA SER A 510 -0.80 55.36 -12.51
C SER A 510 -1.84 55.23 -13.62
N GLU A 511 -1.42 55.29 -14.88
CA GLU A 511 -2.29 55.24 -16.05
C GLU A 511 -2.59 53.81 -16.55
N GLY A 512 -2.02 52.79 -15.90
CA GLY A 512 -2.21 51.40 -16.33
C GLY A 512 -1.35 50.36 -15.60
N TYR A 513 -1.04 49.27 -16.30
CA TYR A 513 -0.28 48.14 -15.76
C TYR A 513 0.73 47.61 -16.77
N PHE A 514 1.69 46.83 -16.29
CA PHE A 514 2.65 46.13 -17.14
C PHE A 514 2.29 44.65 -17.27
N ILE A 515 2.59 44.07 -18.44
CA ILE A 515 2.41 42.64 -18.71
C ILE A 515 3.77 41.93 -18.57
N CYS A 516 3.79 40.84 -17.80
CA CYS A 516 4.93 39.94 -17.67
C CYS A 516 4.54 38.52 -18.15
N MET A 517 5.45 37.87 -18.87
CA MET A 517 5.23 36.54 -19.47
C MET A 517 5.75 35.39 -18.59
N ASP A 518 6.44 35.72 -17.50
CA ASP A 518 6.89 34.82 -16.45
C ASP A 518 6.61 35.45 -15.07
N TYR A 519 6.81 34.65 -14.01
CA TYR A 519 6.62 35.11 -12.62
C TYR A 519 7.87 35.77 -12.03
N THR A 520 8.97 35.76 -12.78
CA THR A 520 10.33 36.07 -12.31
C THR A 520 11.03 37.15 -13.11
N GLY A 521 10.45 37.63 -14.21
CA GLY A 521 11.12 38.48 -15.19
C GLY A 521 10.62 39.93 -15.26
N GLU A 522 11.39 40.74 -15.99
CA GLU A 522 11.17 42.18 -16.20
C GLU A 522 9.87 42.46 -16.99
N ALA A 523 9.17 43.52 -16.61
CA ALA A 523 7.99 44.03 -17.32
C ALA A 523 8.29 44.32 -18.80
N LEU A 524 7.68 43.56 -19.71
CA LEU A 524 7.97 43.61 -21.16
C LEU A 524 7.14 44.64 -21.92
N GLY A 525 5.96 45.05 -21.42
CA GLY A 525 5.11 46.04 -22.09
C GLY A 525 4.08 46.70 -21.17
N SER A 526 3.76 47.98 -21.43
CA SER A 526 2.75 48.74 -20.67
C SER A 526 1.42 48.83 -21.41
N VAL A 527 0.33 48.64 -20.66
CA VAL A 527 -1.06 48.79 -21.12
C VAL A 527 -1.68 49.96 -20.38
N ARG A 528 -2.18 50.96 -21.11
CA ARG A 528 -2.94 52.08 -20.53
C ARG A 528 -4.42 51.72 -20.44
N LEU A 529 -4.99 51.98 -19.26
CA LEU A 529 -6.38 51.69 -18.94
C LEU A 529 -7.36 52.79 -19.39
N MET A 530 -6.88 53.96 -19.85
CA MET A 530 -7.75 55.09 -20.20
C MET A 530 -7.78 55.40 -21.70
N LYS A 531 -8.97 55.74 -22.22
CA LYS A 531 -9.19 56.39 -23.52
C LYS A 531 -8.80 57.88 -23.41
N GLY A 532 -7.73 58.29 -24.11
CA GLY A 532 -7.30 59.71 -24.18
C GLY A 532 -6.43 60.22 -23.02
N GLN A 533 -6.25 61.55 -22.93
CA GLN A 533 -5.35 62.24 -21.98
C GLN A 533 -6.05 62.78 -20.70
N ALA A 534 -7.15 62.16 -20.27
CA ALA A 534 -7.86 62.62 -19.07
C ALA A 534 -7.14 62.18 -17.77
N ARG A 535 -7.27 62.97 -16.70
CA ARG A 535 -6.80 62.59 -15.34
C ARG A 535 -7.64 61.41 -14.81
N TRP A 536 -6.97 60.47 -14.14
CA TRP A 536 -7.57 59.26 -13.58
C TRP A 536 -8.74 59.57 -12.65
N SER A 537 -9.87 58.90 -12.86
CA SER A 537 -11.01 58.95 -11.94
C SER A 537 -11.80 57.63 -11.94
N ARG A 538 -12.21 57.19 -10.75
CA ARG A 538 -12.80 55.87 -10.51
C ARG A 538 -14.15 55.63 -11.21
N HIS A 539 -14.91 56.68 -11.45
CA HIS A 539 -16.24 56.59 -12.08
C HIS A 539 -16.18 56.34 -13.60
N LEU A 540 -15.03 56.58 -14.25
CA LEU A 540 -14.80 56.22 -15.64
C LEU A 540 -14.60 54.70 -15.87
N PHE A 541 -14.51 53.91 -14.80
CA PHE A 541 -14.25 52.46 -14.81
C PHE A 541 -15.43 51.62 -14.27
N ASP A 542 -16.63 52.20 -14.20
CA ASP A 542 -17.82 51.50 -13.73
C ASP A 542 -18.39 50.57 -14.82
N LEU A 543 -18.00 49.28 -14.78
CA LEU A 543 -18.46 48.24 -15.71
C LEU A 543 -19.85 47.70 -15.39
N SER A 544 -20.48 48.13 -14.30
CA SER A 544 -21.78 47.60 -13.88
C SER A 544 -22.89 47.82 -14.92
N LYS A 545 -22.68 48.74 -15.86
CA LYS A 545 -23.62 49.11 -16.93
C LYS A 545 -23.26 48.55 -18.30
N THR A 546 -22.14 47.85 -18.44
CA THR A 546 -21.67 47.34 -19.74
C THR A 546 -22.45 46.08 -20.12
N GLN A 547 -23.11 46.11 -21.27
CA GLN A 547 -23.84 44.94 -21.78
C GLN A 547 -22.86 43.97 -22.43
N LEU A 548 -22.89 42.71 -21.98
CA LEU A 548 -22.09 41.63 -22.56
C LEU A 548 -22.91 40.95 -23.66
N PRO A 549 -22.49 41.02 -24.93
CA PRO A 549 -23.17 40.30 -26.00
C PRO A 549 -22.90 38.80 -25.90
N GLN A 550 -23.71 37.99 -26.58
CA GLN A 550 -23.48 36.55 -26.66
C GLN A 550 -22.20 36.24 -27.43
N LYS A 551 -21.39 35.33 -26.90
CA LYS A 551 -20.09 34.96 -27.46
C LYS A 551 -20.21 34.19 -28.78
N TYR A 552 -21.27 33.41 -28.94
CA TYR A 552 -21.50 32.56 -30.10
C TYR A 552 -22.89 32.87 -30.70
N PRO A 553 -23.05 34.02 -31.36
CA PRO A 553 -24.35 34.42 -31.91
C PRO A 553 -24.86 33.46 -33.00
N GLN A 554 -23.94 32.73 -33.64
CA GLN A 554 -24.22 31.66 -34.59
C GLN A 554 -23.70 30.33 -34.06
N ILE A 555 -24.32 29.23 -34.49
CA ILE A 555 -23.90 27.87 -34.15
C ILE A 555 -22.49 27.64 -34.69
N ARG A 556 -21.55 27.25 -33.81
CA ARG A 556 -20.17 26.95 -34.24
C ARG A 556 -20.13 25.64 -35.02
N ARG A 557 -19.72 25.72 -36.29
CA ARG A 557 -19.45 24.55 -37.14
C ARG A 557 -18.15 23.85 -36.73
N LEU A 558 -18.15 22.53 -36.76
CA LEU A 558 -16.94 21.73 -36.62
C LEU A 558 -16.07 21.89 -37.87
N GLN A 559 -14.76 21.93 -37.68
CA GLN A 559 -13.81 21.93 -38.80
C GLN A 559 -13.92 20.59 -39.57
N PRO A 560 -13.79 20.57 -40.91
CA PRO A 560 -13.98 19.35 -41.72
C PRO A 560 -13.14 18.16 -41.23
N GLY A 561 -11.84 18.39 -40.94
CA GLY A 561 -10.97 17.34 -40.40
C GLY A 561 -11.37 16.84 -39.01
N LYS A 562 -12.08 17.65 -38.20
CA LYS A 562 -12.62 17.20 -36.91
C LYS A 562 -13.86 16.31 -37.10
N VAL A 563 -14.65 16.55 -38.14
CA VAL A 563 -15.79 15.69 -38.50
C VAL A 563 -15.26 14.32 -38.93
N GLU A 564 -14.23 14.27 -39.77
CA GLU A 564 -13.56 13.02 -40.17
C GLU A 564 -12.98 12.26 -38.98
N HIS A 565 -12.28 12.97 -38.07
CA HIS A 565 -11.77 12.34 -36.85
C HIS A 565 -12.88 11.80 -35.95
N LEU A 566 -13.99 12.53 -35.79
CA LEU A 566 -15.14 12.05 -35.02
C LEU A 566 -15.75 10.78 -35.64
N GLN A 567 -15.88 10.73 -36.97
CA GLN A 567 -16.35 9.54 -37.69
C GLN A 567 -15.40 8.35 -37.52
N GLN A 568 -14.08 8.56 -37.58
CA GLN A 568 -13.08 7.49 -37.35
C GLN A 568 -13.06 7.00 -35.90
N LEU A 569 -13.34 7.88 -34.95
CA LEU A 569 -13.34 7.59 -33.52
C LEU A 569 -14.67 7.02 -33.02
N MET A 570 -15.78 7.18 -33.76
CA MET A 570 -17.11 6.71 -33.38
C MET A 570 -17.13 5.23 -32.98
N ARG A 571 -16.34 4.38 -33.64
CA ARG A 571 -16.21 2.93 -33.33
C ARG A 571 -15.62 2.63 -31.94
N TYR A 572 -14.98 3.61 -31.31
CA TYR A 572 -14.35 3.48 -29.99
C TYR A 572 -15.14 4.21 -28.89
N ILE A 573 -16.21 4.93 -29.24
CA ILE A 573 -17.02 5.72 -28.29
C ILE A 573 -18.20 4.85 -27.83
N PRO A 574 -18.58 4.81 -26.54
CA PRO A 574 -19.74 4.07 -26.06
C PRO A 574 -21.05 4.50 -26.73
N GLU A 575 -21.93 3.53 -27.03
CA GLU A 575 -23.17 3.74 -27.80
C GLU A 575 -24.07 4.88 -27.28
N ALA A 576 -24.18 5.02 -25.96
CA ALA A 576 -24.96 6.08 -25.32
C ALA A 576 -24.53 7.51 -25.75
N ASN A 577 -23.23 7.69 -26.04
CA ASN A 577 -22.67 8.98 -26.43
C ASN A 577 -22.54 9.13 -27.96
N GLN A 578 -22.65 8.03 -28.72
CA GLN A 578 -22.62 8.05 -30.18
C GLN A 578 -23.82 8.81 -30.76
N GLN A 579 -25.01 8.65 -30.18
CA GLN A 579 -26.25 9.26 -30.67
C GLN A 579 -26.17 10.79 -30.74
N TYR A 580 -25.60 11.41 -29.70
CA TYR A 580 -25.41 12.87 -29.64
C TYR A 580 -24.38 13.36 -30.66
N LEU A 581 -23.26 12.64 -30.82
CA LEU A 581 -22.22 13.01 -31.77
C LEU A 581 -22.69 12.86 -33.23
N GLN A 582 -23.45 11.81 -33.53
CA GLN A 582 -24.10 11.64 -34.83
C GLN A 582 -25.12 12.74 -35.11
N TYR A 583 -25.89 13.16 -34.09
CA TYR A 583 -26.82 14.28 -34.21
C TYR A 583 -26.10 15.58 -34.59
N ILE A 584 -24.94 15.88 -33.98
CA ILE A 584 -24.14 17.07 -34.31
C ILE A 584 -23.65 17.03 -35.77
N ILE A 585 -23.11 15.89 -36.21
CA ILE A 585 -22.61 15.72 -37.59
C ILE A 585 -23.75 15.91 -38.59
N ARG A 586 -24.91 15.29 -38.35
CA ARG A 586 -26.09 15.43 -39.20
C ARG A 586 -26.61 16.87 -39.24
N LYS A 587 -26.70 17.53 -38.09
CA LYS A 587 -27.16 18.92 -38.03
C LYS A 587 -26.24 19.88 -38.78
N GLN A 588 -24.94 19.58 -38.82
CA GLN A 588 -24.00 20.37 -39.60
C GLN A 588 -24.17 20.14 -41.11
N GLN A 589 -24.41 18.90 -41.55
CA GLN A 589 -24.73 18.59 -42.94
C GLN A 589 -26.04 19.26 -43.40
N GLU A 590 -27.10 19.21 -42.58
CA GLU A 590 -28.36 19.92 -42.87
C GLU A 590 -28.16 21.43 -43.06
N LEU A 591 -27.25 22.06 -42.30
CA LEU A 591 -26.94 23.48 -42.43
C LEU A 591 -26.05 23.80 -43.64
N ASP A 592 -25.16 22.88 -44.03
CA ASP A 592 -24.32 23.05 -45.22
C ASP A 592 -25.15 22.86 -46.51
N ASP A 593 -26.20 22.02 -46.47
CA ASP A 593 -27.15 21.84 -47.57
C ASP A 593 -28.08 23.06 -47.75
N GLU A 594 -28.55 23.67 -46.64
CA GLU A 594 -29.37 24.91 -46.67
C GLU A 594 -28.59 26.09 -47.30
N ASP A 595 -27.32 26.30 -46.93
CA ASP A 595 -26.47 27.35 -47.52
C ASP A 595 -26.24 27.14 -49.03
N SER A 596 -26.22 25.88 -49.51
CA SER A 596 -26.00 25.57 -50.93
C SER A 596 -27.21 25.85 -51.82
N SER A 597 -28.41 26.00 -51.22
CA SER A 597 -29.66 26.22 -51.94
C SER A 597 -29.98 27.70 -52.20
N GLU A 598 -29.18 28.63 -51.65
CA GLU A 598 -29.36 30.08 -51.83
C GLU A 598 -28.58 30.64 -53.04
N ASP A 599 -27.68 29.85 -53.67
CA ASP A 599 -26.79 30.31 -54.75
C ASP A 599 -27.23 29.87 -56.18
N GLU A 600 -28.39 29.21 -56.35
CA GLU A 600 -28.84 28.69 -57.68
C GLU A 600 -29.96 29.47 -58.38
N ASP A 601 -30.45 30.58 -57.80
CA ASP A 601 -31.48 31.42 -58.43
C ASP A 601 -30.99 32.87 -58.61
N ASP A 602 -30.12 33.12 -59.61
CA ASP A 602 -30.12 34.41 -60.33
C ASP A 602 -29.39 34.32 -61.70
N ASP A 603 -30.14 34.71 -62.74
CA ASP A 603 -29.74 35.10 -64.09
C ASP A 603 -29.35 34.05 -65.15
N VAL A 604 -30.37 33.30 -65.59
CA VAL A 604 -30.55 32.96 -67.01
C VAL A 604 -31.20 34.16 -67.72
N LEU A 605 -30.41 35.02 -68.37
CA LEU A 605 -30.92 36.01 -69.33
C LEU A 605 -30.78 35.50 -70.76
N GLN A 606 -31.94 35.24 -71.37
CA GLN A 606 -32.15 34.92 -72.78
C GLN A 606 -31.73 36.07 -73.70
N TYR A 607 -31.03 35.72 -74.78
CA TYR A 607 -30.74 36.55 -75.94
C TYR A 607 -32.01 36.78 -76.79
N ASP A 608 -32.24 38.01 -77.26
CA ASP A 608 -32.73 38.26 -78.62
C ASP A 608 -32.31 39.65 -79.13
N SER A 609 -32.14 39.69 -80.45
CA SER A 609 -31.60 40.68 -81.39
C SER A 609 -32.02 42.16 -81.28
N GLU A 610 -31.11 43.09 -81.62
CA GLU A 610 -31.16 43.93 -82.85
C GLU A 610 -29.99 44.94 -82.94
N ASP A 611 -29.34 44.92 -84.10
CA ASP A 611 -28.80 46.03 -84.91
C ASP A 611 -27.65 46.99 -84.48
N GLU A 612 -26.77 47.13 -85.48
CA GLU A 612 -26.02 48.31 -85.92
C GLU A 612 -24.57 48.60 -85.45
N THR A 613 -23.68 48.36 -86.42
CA THR A 613 -22.54 49.22 -86.85
C THR A 613 -21.12 48.97 -86.33
N CYS A 614 -20.33 48.35 -87.23
CA CYS A 614 -19.10 48.88 -87.83
C CYS A 614 -17.90 49.27 -86.93
N VAL A 615 -16.76 48.59 -87.14
CA VAL A 615 -15.48 49.09 -87.69
C VAL A 615 -14.26 48.32 -87.13
N ASP A 616 -13.53 47.67 -88.05
CA ASP A 616 -12.10 47.34 -88.14
C ASP A 616 -11.32 46.59 -87.02
N ASP A 617 -10.91 45.37 -87.38
CA ASP A 617 -9.55 44.75 -87.38
C ASP A 617 -8.32 45.65 -87.05
N PRO A 618 -7.08 45.12 -86.85
CA PRO A 618 -6.64 43.85 -86.24
C PRO A 618 -5.37 44.00 -85.33
N GLN A 619 -5.03 42.90 -84.65
CA GLN A 619 -3.67 42.32 -84.49
C GLN A 619 -3.12 42.07 -83.06
N PRO A 620 -2.41 40.92 -82.88
CA PRO A 620 -1.78 40.48 -81.65
C PRO A 620 -0.29 40.85 -81.58
N ARG A 621 0.29 40.75 -80.37
CA ARG A 621 1.72 40.52 -80.08
C ARG A 621 1.85 40.23 -78.57
N GLN A 622 2.21 39.03 -78.14
CA GLN A 622 3.60 38.63 -77.85
C GLN A 622 4.44 39.79 -77.27
N GLU A 623 4.59 39.82 -75.95
CA GLU A 623 5.79 39.35 -75.22
C GLU A 623 5.43 38.89 -73.82
#